data_AF-A0A8J6EED3-F1
#
_entry.id   AF-A0A8J6EED3-F1
#
_cell.length_a   1.000
_cell.length_b   1.000
_cell.length_c   1.000
_cell.angle_alpha   90.00
_cell.angle_beta   90.00
_cell.angle_gamma   90.00
#
_symmetry.space_group_name_H-M   'P 1'
#
loop_
_entity.id
_entity.type
_entity.pdbx_description
1 polymer ?
#
loop_
_entity_poly.entity_id
_entity_poly.type
_entity_poly.pdbx_seq_one_letter_code
_entity_poly.pdbx_strand_id
1 'polypeptide(L)'
;MSAEPPAPPGEHPQQPAADRGMEPSASGVFCSRILNMVNSEDVNAIILAQRHMLDRFEKTNEMLSNFNDLSNARLQQMSDRFLHHTRTLVEMKKDLDVIFRRIRMLKGKLAKQYPESFSNVHESPILEDDDDFDPTPKSAATTIATSEQSTESCDTSPSIISPTMSQDFEDLSQAPSETPSANGQLLTDDEVTQDDL
;
A
#
# COMPACT_ATOMS: atom_id res chain seq x y z
N MET A 1 -92.53 49.86 -62.64
CA MET A 1 -92.48 48.43 -62.33
C MET A 1 -91.03 48.01 -62.46
N SER A 2 -90.40 47.83 -61.30
CA SER A 2 -89.00 47.44 -61.12
C SER A 2 -88.80 45.99 -61.52
N ALA A 3 -87.62 45.67 -62.06
CA ALA A 3 -87.08 44.31 -62.08
C ALA A 3 -85.57 44.41 -61.84
N GLU A 4 -85.21 44.22 -60.57
CA GLU A 4 -83.84 44.09 -60.07
C GLU A 4 -83.27 42.73 -60.52
N PRO A 5 -82.01 42.67 -61.01
CA PRO A 5 -81.40 41.41 -61.43
C PRO A 5 -81.03 40.54 -60.21
N PRO A 6 -81.16 39.21 -60.31
CA PRO A 6 -80.93 38.31 -59.18
C PRO A 6 -79.45 38.21 -58.78
N ALA A 7 -79.21 38.26 -57.47
CA ALA A 7 -77.90 38.10 -56.84
C ALA A 7 -77.26 36.73 -57.14
N PRO A 8 -75.92 36.65 -57.24
CA PRO A 8 -75.20 35.40 -57.48
C PRO A 8 -75.27 34.47 -56.25
N PRO A 9 -75.40 33.14 -56.44
CA PRO A 9 -75.48 32.20 -55.33
C PRO A 9 -74.08 31.79 -54.84
N GLY A 10 -73.87 31.87 -53.53
CA GLY A 10 -72.94 31.00 -52.80
C GLY A 10 -71.53 31.55 -52.57
N GLU A 11 -71.39 32.46 -51.61
CA GLU A 11 -70.18 32.53 -50.80
C GLU A 11 -70.04 31.22 -50.02
N HIS A 12 -69.16 30.35 -50.48
CA HIS A 12 -68.61 29.30 -49.63
C HIS A 12 -67.82 29.96 -48.50
N PRO A 13 -68.01 29.58 -47.22
CA PRO A 13 -67.14 30.05 -46.16
C PRO A 13 -65.70 29.63 -46.50
N GLN A 14 -64.81 30.62 -46.60
CA GLN A 14 -63.37 30.39 -46.53
C GLN A 14 -63.11 29.67 -45.21
N GLN A 15 -62.89 28.36 -45.31
CA GLN A 15 -62.34 27.57 -44.21
C GLN A 15 -61.09 28.30 -43.73
N PRO A 16 -60.92 28.50 -42.41
CA PRO A 16 -59.73 29.12 -41.89
C PRO A 16 -58.56 28.31 -42.43
N ALA A 17 -57.58 29.01 -43.02
CA ALA A 17 -56.32 28.42 -43.42
C ALA A 17 -55.77 27.73 -42.18
N ALA A 18 -56.00 26.42 -42.10
CA ALA A 18 -55.34 25.57 -41.14
C ALA A 18 -53.87 25.91 -41.31
N ASP A 19 -53.27 26.35 -40.20
CA ASP A 19 -51.84 26.44 -40.00
C ASP A 19 -51.21 25.25 -40.71
N ARG A 20 -50.77 25.46 -41.96
CA ARG A 20 -49.98 24.48 -42.69
C ARG A 20 -48.67 24.54 -41.96
N GLY A 21 -48.59 23.80 -40.86
CA GLY A 21 -47.33 23.32 -40.33
C GLY A 21 -46.57 22.83 -41.55
N MET A 22 -45.55 23.60 -41.93
CA MET A 22 -44.72 23.35 -43.10
C MET A 22 -44.34 21.88 -43.05
N GLU A 23 -44.87 21.08 -44.00
CA GLU A 23 -44.48 19.69 -44.14
C GLU A 23 -42.95 19.67 -44.18
N PRO A 24 -42.30 18.92 -43.26
CA PRO A 24 -40.85 18.96 -43.17
C PRO A 24 -40.28 18.56 -44.52
N SER A 25 -39.48 19.45 -45.12
CA SER A 25 -38.77 19.18 -46.37
C SER A 25 -38.10 17.81 -46.30
N ALA A 26 -38.04 17.08 -47.42
CA ALA A 26 -37.38 15.77 -47.48
C ALA A 26 -35.93 15.82 -46.92
N SER A 27 -35.23 16.94 -47.14
CA SER A 27 -33.91 17.19 -46.55
C SER A 27 -33.96 17.37 -45.02
N GLY A 28 -34.99 18.01 -44.49
CA GLY A 28 -35.23 18.17 -43.06
C GLY A 28 -35.53 16.85 -42.36
N VAL A 29 -36.32 15.98 -42.98
CA VAL A 29 -36.60 14.62 -42.47
C VAL A 29 -35.33 13.77 -42.48
N PHE A 30 -34.54 13.83 -43.57
CA PHE A 30 -33.26 13.14 -43.68
C PHE A 30 -32.25 13.61 -42.62
N CYS A 31 -32.05 14.92 -42.47
CA CYS A 31 -31.17 15.48 -41.44
C CYS A 31 -31.63 15.11 -40.02
N SER A 32 -32.93 15.19 -39.73
CA SER A 32 -33.50 14.78 -38.44
C SER A 32 -33.23 13.30 -38.16
N ARG A 33 -33.38 12.44 -39.16
CA ARG A 33 -33.08 11.01 -39.01
C ARG A 33 -31.60 10.78 -38.70
N ILE A 34 -30.68 11.44 -39.39
CA ILE A 34 -29.22 11.35 -39.13
C ILE A 34 -28.89 11.86 -37.73
N LEU A 35 -29.46 13.01 -37.31
CA LEU A 35 -29.22 13.58 -35.98
C LEU A 35 -29.72 12.67 -34.86
N ASN A 36 -30.78 11.91 -35.10
CA ASN A 36 -31.36 10.96 -34.15
C ASN A 36 -30.77 9.54 -34.25
N MET A 37 -29.83 9.27 -35.17
CA MET A 37 -29.18 7.95 -35.26
C MET A 37 -28.29 7.63 -34.06
N VAL A 38 -27.90 8.65 -33.29
CA VAL A 38 -27.10 8.47 -32.07
C VAL A 38 -27.98 8.80 -30.87
N ASN A 39 -28.17 7.80 -30.01
CA ASN A 39 -28.85 8.03 -28.75
C ASN A 39 -27.92 8.78 -27.79
N SER A 40 -28.25 10.04 -27.52
CA SER A 40 -27.46 10.88 -26.61
C SER A 40 -27.46 10.35 -25.18
N GLU A 41 -28.50 9.63 -24.77
CA GLU A 41 -28.56 9.00 -23.44
C GLU A 41 -27.51 7.89 -23.30
N ASP A 42 -27.43 7.00 -24.28
CA ASP A 42 -26.44 5.91 -24.29
C ASP A 42 -25.00 6.44 -24.35
N VAL A 43 -24.76 7.49 -25.15
CA VAL A 43 -23.44 8.15 -25.20
C VAL A 43 -23.06 8.72 -23.84
N ASN A 44 -23.99 9.40 -23.16
CA ASN A 44 -23.74 9.93 -21.82
C ASN A 44 -23.53 8.82 -20.78
N ALA A 45 -24.26 7.70 -20.88
CA ALA A 45 -24.07 6.53 -20.02
C ALA A 45 -22.68 5.92 -20.21
N ILE A 46 -22.20 5.81 -21.45
CA ILE A 46 -20.83 5.36 -21.76
C ILE A 46 -19.80 6.32 -21.15
N ILE A 47 -19.98 7.64 -21.34
CA ILE A 47 -19.07 8.65 -20.77
C ILE A 47 -19.01 8.54 -19.24
N LEU A 48 -20.15 8.36 -18.59
CA LEU A 48 -20.21 8.22 -17.13
C LEU A 48 -19.52 6.93 -16.66
N ALA A 49 -19.77 5.81 -17.34
CA ALA A 49 -19.11 4.54 -17.03
C ALA A 49 -17.58 4.63 -17.18
N GLN A 50 -17.11 5.28 -18.25
CA GLN A 50 -15.67 5.49 -18.47
C GLN A 50 -15.04 6.40 -17.41
N ARG A 51 -15.70 7.49 -17.02
CA ARG A 51 -15.23 8.35 -15.93
C ARG A 51 -15.15 7.61 -14.60
N HIS A 52 -16.15 6.81 -14.28
CA HIS A 52 -16.15 5.99 -13.08
C HIS A 52 -15.03 4.93 -13.10
N MET A 53 -14.79 4.28 -14.25
CA MET A 53 -13.65 3.36 -14.39
C MET A 53 -12.31 4.08 -14.22
N LEU A 54 -12.14 5.27 -14.80
CA LEU A 54 -10.92 6.06 -14.67
C LEU A 54 -10.64 6.43 -13.21
N ASP A 55 -11.63 6.94 -12.47
CA ASP A 55 -11.51 7.26 -11.04
C ASP A 55 -11.10 6.03 -10.21
N ARG A 56 -11.66 4.85 -10.52
CA ARG A 56 -11.26 3.60 -9.86
C ARG A 56 -9.83 3.18 -10.20
N PHE A 57 -9.39 3.35 -11.45
CA PHE A 57 -8.02 3.06 -11.85
C PHE A 57 -7.02 3.98 -11.14
N GLU A 58 -7.32 5.28 -11.08
CA GLU A 58 -6.48 6.26 -10.41
C GLU A 58 -6.34 5.97 -8.92
N LYS A 59 -7.44 5.73 -8.21
CA LYS A 59 -7.42 5.33 -6.79
C LYS A 59 -6.64 4.06 -6.55
N THR A 60 -6.81 3.06 -7.41
CA THR A 60 -6.10 1.78 -7.27
C THR A 60 -4.59 1.97 -7.49
N ASN A 61 -4.21 2.77 -8.50
CA ASN A 61 -2.81 3.08 -8.78
C ASN A 61 -2.15 3.87 -7.65
N GLU A 62 -2.86 4.83 -7.04
CA GLU A 62 -2.37 5.58 -5.89
C GLU A 62 -2.14 4.65 -4.68
N MET A 63 -3.09 3.78 -4.36
CA MET A 63 -2.92 2.80 -3.28
C MET A 63 -1.75 1.84 -3.55
N LEU A 64 -1.57 1.40 -4.80
CA LEU A 64 -0.44 0.53 -5.18
C LEU A 64 0.90 1.27 -5.09
N SER A 65 0.96 2.53 -5.52
CA SER A 65 2.16 3.36 -5.39
C SER A 65 2.53 3.54 -3.92
N ASN A 66 1.56 3.91 -3.08
CA ASN A 66 1.79 4.08 -1.65
C ASN A 66 2.25 2.79 -0.97
N PHE A 67 1.65 1.65 -1.34
CA PHE A 67 2.08 0.33 -0.85
C PHE A 67 3.52 0.01 -1.28
N ASN A 68 3.88 0.28 -2.54
CA ASN A 68 5.23 0.06 -3.04
C ASN A 68 6.25 0.90 -2.24
N ASP A 69 5.95 2.19 -2.03
CA ASP A 69 6.81 3.09 -1.27
C ASP A 69 6.99 2.62 0.19
N LEU A 70 5.88 2.27 0.85
CA LEU A 70 5.91 1.80 2.23
C LEU A 70 6.64 0.47 2.39
N SER A 71 6.39 -0.48 1.48
CA SER A 71 7.03 -1.79 1.51
C SER A 71 8.52 -1.69 1.21
N ASN A 72 8.93 -0.85 0.25
CA ASN A 72 10.34 -0.56 -0.01
C ASN A 72 11.03 0.11 1.18
N ALA A 73 10.40 1.09 1.82
CA ALA A 73 10.97 1.76 2.99
C ALA A 73 11.20 0.77 4.15
N ARG A 74 10.25 -0.13 4.40
CA ARG A 74 10.37 -1.18 5.43
C ARG A 74 11.47 -2.18 5.07
N LEU A 75 11.54 -2.60 3.80
CA LEU A 75 12.59 -3.51 3.32
C LEU A 75 13.98 -2.90 3.48
N GLN A 76 14.15 -1.63 3.09
CA GLN A 76 15.42 -0.92 3.22
C GLN A 76 15.85 -0.83 4.67
N GLN A 77 14.94 -0.44 5.58
CA GLN A 77 15.22 -0.37 7.01
C GLN A 77 15.69 -1.71 7.58
N MET A 78 15.03 -2.81 7.19
CA MET A 78 15.41 -4.15 7.65
C MET A 78 16.75 -4.60 7.05
N SER A 79 16.96 -4.32 5.77
CA SER A 79 18.22 -4.60 5.06
C SER A 79 19.41 -3.89 5.71
N ASP A 80 19.27 -2.60 6.04
CA ASP A 80 20.33 -1.82 6.67
C ASP A 80 20.70 -2.38 8.05
N ARG A 81 19.71 -2.76 8.86
CA ARG A 81 19.94 -3.43 10.16
C ARG A 81 20.62 -4.78 9.99
N PHE A 82 20.18 -5.57 9.03
CA PHE A 82 20.76 -6.88 8.77
C PHE A 82 22.23 -6.78 8.33
N LEU A 83 22.53 -5.83 7.43
CA LEU A 83 23.91 -5.53 7.01
C LEU A 83 24.77 -5.05 8.18
N HIS A 84 24.21 -4.20 9.05
CA HIS A 84 24.90 -3.75 10.25
C HIS A 84 25.24 -4.92 11.18
N HIS A 85 24.28 -5.77 11.51
CA HIS A 85 24.53 -6.94 12.38
C HIS A 85 25.54 -7.90 11.77
N THR A 86 25.45 -8.16 10.46
CA THR A 86 26.42 -9.01 9.76
C THR A 86 27.83 -8.43 9.85
N ARG A 87 27.98 -7.11 9.69
CA ARG A 87 29.28 -6.43 9.83
C ARG A 87 29.85 -6.58 11.23
N THR A 88 29.03 -6.37 12.26
CA THR A 88 29.44 -6.53 13.66
C THR A 88 29.93 -7.95 13.94
N LEU A 89 29.21 -8.97 13.46
CA LEU A 89 29.63 -10.37 13.60
C LEU A 89 30.97 -10.65 12.92
N VAL A 90 31.20 -10.09 11.73
CA VAL A 90 32.49 -10.21 11.01
C VAL A 90 33.62 -9.52 11.77
N GLU A 91 33.36 -8.38 12.39
CA GLU A 91 34.34 -7.67 13.23
C GLU A 91 34.67 -8.47 14.50
N MET A 92 33.66 -8.95 15.22
CA MET A 92 33.85 -9.81 16.39
C MET A 92 34.64 -11.07 16.06
N LYS A 93 34.38 -11.70 14.89
CA LYS A 93 35.18 -12.84 14.42
C LYS A 93 36.66 -12.45 14.26
N LYS A 94 36.95 -11.31 13.63
CA LYS A 94 38.34 -10.85 13.44
C LYS A 94 39.03 -10.62 14.79
N ASP A 95 38.33 -10.04 15.75
CA ASP A 95 38.87 -9.81 17.09
C ASP A 95 39.20 -11.14 17.78
N LEU A 96 38.31 -12.13 17.69
CA LEU A 96 38.57 -13.48 18.19
C LEU A 96 39.77 -14.12 17.49
N ASP A 97 39.87 -14.02 16.16
CA ASP A 97 41.01 -14.55 15.40
C ASP A 97 42.34 -13.94 15.89
N VAL A 98 42.36 -12.64 16.20
CA VAL A 98 43.54 -11.95 16.77
C VAL A 98 43.85 -12.44 18.18
N ILE A 99 42.83 -12.59 19.05
CA ILE A 99 42.99 -13.09 20.42
C ILE A 99 43.57 -14.50 20.41
N PHE A 100 42.98 -15.43 19.65
CA PHE A 100 43.46 -16.81 19.57
C PHE A 100 44.88 -16.90 19.01
N ARG A 101 45.20 -16.10 17.98
CA ARG A 101 46.57 -16.01 17.44
C ARG A 101 47.56 -15.55 18.52
N ARG A 102 47.20 -14.52 19.31
CA ARG A 102 48.06 -14.02 20.39
C ARG A 102 48.25 -15.05 21.49
N ILE A 103 47.21 -15.80 21.85
CA ILE A 103 47.30 -16.90 22.82
C ILE A 103 48.24 -17.99 22.30
N ARG A 104 48.08 -18.47 21.05
CA ARG A 104 48.99 -19.45 20.43
C ARG A 104 50.45 -18.96 20.45
N MET A 105 50.69 -17.70 20.08
CA MET A 105 52.04 -17.12 20.12
C MET A 105 52.64 -17.10 21.54
N LEU A 106 51.85 -16.75 22.56
CA LEU A 106 52.31 -16.73 23.95
C LEU A 106 52.57 -18.14 24.47
N LYS A 107 51.67 -19.10 24.23
CA LYS A 107 51.88 -20.53 24.52
C LYS A 107 53.19 -21.01 23.90
N GLY A 108 53.40 -20.77 22.61
CA GLY A 108 54.60 -21.17 21.89
C GLY A 108 55.88 -20.53 22.40
N LYS A 109 55.83 -19.26 22.85
CA LYS A 109 56.98 -18.61 23.51
C LYS A 109 57.28 -19.21 24.88
N LEU A 110 56.25 -19.50 25.68
CA LEU A 110 56.42 -20.04 27.03
C LEU A 110 56.98 -21.47 27.00
N ALA A 111 56.49 -22.31 26.08
CA ALA A 111 57.00 -23.66 25.86
C ALA A 111 58.50 -23.67 25.48
N LYS A 112 58.95 -22.69 24.69
CA LYS A 112 60.36 -22.56 24.29
C LYS A 112 61.26 -22.03 25.42
N GLN A 113 60.76 -21.12 26.25
CA GLN A 113 61.56 -20.51 27.32
C GLN A 113 61.62 -21.38 28.59
N TYR A 114 60.57 -22.15 28.88
CA TYR A 114 60.47 -22.95 30.11
C TYR A 114 59.92 -24.36 29.82
N PRO A 115 60.66 -25.21 29.08
CA PRO A 115 60.18 -26.50 28.62
C PRO A 115 59.76 -27.44 29.77
N GLU A 116 60.55 -27.52 30.85
CA GLU A 116 60.27 -28.38 32.01
C GLU A 116 59.06 -27.91 32.84
N SER A 117 58.77 -26.61 32.87
CA SER A 117 57.61 -26.08 33.59
C SER A 117 56.34 -26.21 32.75
N PHE A 118 56.47 -26.12 31.42
CA PHE A 118 55.34 -26.20 30.50
C PHE A 118 54.87 -27.64 30.27
N SER A 119 55.76 -28.63 30.29
CA SER A 119 55.44 -30.06 30.14
C SER A 119 54.59 -30.63 31.28
N ASN A 120 54.64 -30.01 32.46
CA ASN A 120 53.89 -30.44 33.65
C ASN A 120 52.45 -29.91 33.68
N VAL A 121 52.05 -29.07 32.73
CA VAL A 121 50.67 -28.56 32.62
C VAL A 121 49.86 -29.57 31.81
N HIS A 122 48.91 -30.25 32.44
CA HIS A 122 47.98 -31.15 31.77
C HIS A 122 47.08 -30.33 30.82
N GLU A 123 47.40 -30.36 29.53
CA GLU A 123 46.54 -29.81 28.47
C GLU A 123 45.23 -30.61 28.49
N SER A 124 44.12 -29.95 28.79
CA SER A 124 42.80 -30.55 28.61
C SER A 124 42.60 -30.77 27.10
N PRO A 125 42.02 -31.90 26.65
CA PRO A 125 41.90 -32.21 25.23
C PRO A 125 40.82 -31.33 24.60
N ILE A 126 41.17 -30.08 24.30
CA ILE A 126 40.46 -29.23 23.36
C ILE A 126 41.24 -29.38 22.07
N LEU A 127 40.63 -30.11 21.14
CA LEU A 127 41.17 -30.50 19.85
C LEU A 127 41.93 -29.33 19.20
N GLU A 128 43.25 -29.47 19.12
CA GLU A 128 44.06 -28.68 18.19
C GLU A 128 43.74 -29.21 16.79
N ASP A 129 42.64 -28.74 16.21
CA ASP A 129 42.32 -29.00 14.81
C ASP A 129 43.05 -27.94 13.96
N ASP A 130 44.08 -28.45 13.28
CA ASP A 130 44.76 -27.99 12.07
C ASP A 130 44.85 -26.47 11.80
N ASP A 131 46.06 -25.96 12.04
CA ASP A 131 46.64 -24.85 11.29
C ASP A 131 46.79 -25.26 9.80
N ASP A 132 45.73 -25.13 8.99
CA ASP A 132 45.85 -24.87 7.54
C ASP A 132 44.57 -24.26 6.95
N PHE A 133 44.23 -23.03 7.35
CA PHE A 133 43.26 -22.20 6.62
C PHE A 133 43.98 -21.47 5.47
N ASP A 134 44.22 -22.18 4.37
CA ASP A 134 44.55 -21.56 3.09
C ASP A 134 43.26 -20.98 2.47
N PRO A 135 43.13 -19.64 2.29
CA PRO A 135 41.96 -19.05 1.69
C PRO A 135 42.02 -19.23 0.17
N THR A 136 41.69 -20.43 -0.33
CA THR A 136 41.40 -20.58 -1.77
C THR A 136 40.01 -20.02 -2.08
N PRO A 137 39.86 -19.15 -3.10
CA PRO A 137 38.56 -18.60 -3.47
C PRO A 137 37.80 -19.68 -4.25
N LYS A 138 36.91 -20.41 -3.58
CA LYS A 138 35.99 -21.33 -4.27
C LYS A 138 34.75 -20.56 -4.72
N SER A 139 34.64 -20.40 -6.03
CA SER A 139 33.48 -19.88 -6.75
C SER A 139 32.16 -20.41 -6.18
N ALA A 140 31.25 -19.48 -5.89
CA ALA A 140 29.90 -19.77 -5.47
C ALA A 140 29.11 -20.50 -6.57
N ALA A 141 28.85 -21.78 -6.37
CA ALA A 141 27.72 -22.45 -6.97
C ALA A 141 26.67 -22.63 -5.86
N THR A 142 25.71 -21.70 -5.81
CA THR A 142 24.59 -21.71 -4.86
C THR A 142 23.58 -22.75 -5.31
N THR A 143 23.55 -23.90 -4.64
CA THR A 143 22.42 -24.85 -4.68
C THR A 143 21.50 -24.51 -3.52
N ILE A 144 20.33 -23.94 -3.83
CA ILE A 144 19.27 -23.68 -2.85
C ILE A 144 18.60 -25.03 -2.56
N ALA A 145 18.71 -25.51 -1.32
CA ALA A 145 17.90 -26.58 -0.79
C ALA A 145 17.09 -26.03 0.39
N THR A 146 15.78 -25.95 0.18
CA THR A 146 14.74 -25.63 1.16
C THR A 146 14.74 -26.67 2.28
N SER A 147 15.12 -26.26 3.49
CA SER A 147 14.83 -27.02 4.70
C SER A 147 13.83 -26.22 5.52
N GLU A 148 12.58 -26.63 5.39
CA GLU A 148 11.49 -26.25 6.26
C GLU A 148 11.72 -26.94 7.61
N GLN A 149 11.50 -26.18 8.68
CA GLN A 149 11.20 -26.60 10.06
C GLN A 149 12.12 -25.93 11.08
N SER A 150 11.68 -24.76 11.56
CA SER A 150 11.83 -24.42 12.97
C SER A 150 10.78 -23.38 13.35
N THR A 151 9.86 -23.83 14.19
CA THR A 151 8.86 -23.04 14.89
C THR A 151 9.53 -22.30 16.03
N GLU A 152 9.78 -21.01 15.90
CA GLU A 152 10.02 -20.14 17.06
C GLU A 152 9.47 -18.75 16.77
N SER A 153 8.61 -18.31 17.67
CA SER A 153 7.78 -17.10 17.58
C SER A 153 8.62 -15.84 17.51
N CYS A 154 8.49 -15.10 16.41
CA CYS A 154 8.78 -13.66 16.39
C CYS A 154 7.45 -12.93 16.23
N ASP A 155 6.83 -12.62 17.37
CA ASP A 155 5.71 -11.70 17.43
C ASP A 155 6.24 -10.26 17.29
N THR A 156 6.18 -9.72 16.08
CA THR A 156 6.14 -8.27 15.83
C THR A 156 5.28 -8.00 14.61
N SER A 157 3.98 -8.24 14.74
CA SER A 157 3.00 -7.75 13.77
C SER A 157 2.68 -6.28 14.06
N PRO A 158 2.84 -5.33 13.11
CA PRO A 158 2.11 -4.07 13.18
C PRO A 158 0.67 -4.34 12.71
N SER A 159 -0.30 -4.01 13.55
CA SER A 159 -1.73 -4.21 13.29
C SER A 159 -2.13 -3.72 11.89
N ILE A 160 -2.61 -4.63 11.05
CA ILE A 160 -3.35 -4.28 9.83
C ILE A 160 -4.73 -3.81 10.30
N ILE A 161 -5.00 -2.52 10.14
CA ILE A 161 -6.34 -1.98 10.30
C ILE A 161 -7.16 -2.50 9.11
N SER A 162 -7.88 -3.60 9.31
CA SER A 162 -8.91 -4.05 8.38
C SER A 162 -10.19 -3.24 8.64
N PRO A 163 -10.77 -2.56 7.65
CA PRO A 163 -12.09 -1.94 7.80
C PRO A 163 -13.16 -3.04 7.76
N THR A 164 -13.82 -3.29 8.90
CA THR A 164 -15.01 -4.13 8.95
C THR A 164 -16.19 -3.37 8.35
N MET A 165 -16.71 -3.87 7.23
CA MET A 165 -18.01 -3.46 6.69
C MET A 165 -19.13 -4.12 7.48
N SER A 166 -20.10 -3.30 7.90
CA SER A 166 -21.37 -3.62 8.57
C SER A 166 -22.02 -4.93 8.13
N GLN A 167 -22.40 -5.74 9.11
CA GLN A 167 -23.58 -6.61 9.05
C GLN A 167 -24.55 -6.12 10.12
N ASP A 168 -25.56 -5.35 9.72
CA ASP A 168 -26.70 -5.00 10.56
C ASP A 168 -27.81 -6.03 10.31
N PHE A 169 -28.17 -6.76 11.36
CA PHE A 169 -29.41 -7.52 11.47
C PHE A 169 -30.12 -7.07 12.76
N GLU A 170 -31.39 -6.70 12.61
CA GLU A 170 -32.30 -6.18 13.62
C GLU A 170 -32.53 -7.14 14.80
N ASP A 171 -32.57 -6.62 16.04
CA ASP A 171 -33.67 -6.93 16.96
C ASP A 171 -33.90 -5.81 17.99
N LEU A 172 -35.17 -5.62 18.28
CA LEU A 172 -35.83 -4.53 18.98
C LEU A 172 -35.81 -4.76 20.50
N SER A 173 -35.48 -3.74 21.30
CA SER A 173 -36.34 -3.29 22.41
C SER A 173 -35.72 -2.18 23.29
N GLN A 174 -36.53 -1.14 23.49
CA GLN A 174 -36.63 -0.25 24.66
C GLN A 174 -35.57 0.85 24.90
N ALA A 175 -35.87 2.02 24.31
CA ALA A 175 -36.20 3.30 24.96
C ALA A 175 -35.17 4.03 25.88
N PRO A 176 -35.22 5.38 25.93
CA PRO A 176 -34.03 6.24 26.03
C PRO A 176 -33.93 7.02 27.35
N SER A 177 -32.71 7.40 27.76
CA SER A 177 -32.32 8.51 28.69
C SER A 177 -30.95 8.15 29.34
N GLU A 178 -29.91 8.97 29.54
CA GLU A 178 -29.55 10.36 29.28
C GLU A 178 -28.00 10.43 29.16
N THR A 179 -27.49 11.51 28.59
CA THR A 179 -26.13 12.04 28.89
C THR A 179 -26.35 13.42 29.57
N PRO A 180 -25.36 14.12 30.19
CA PRO A 180 -23.91 13.94 30.09
C PRO A 180 -23.05 14.24 31.36
N SER A 181 -21.75 13.97 31.18
CA SER A 181 -20.59 14.79 31.61
C SER A 181 -20.04 14.80 33.05
N ALA A 182 -18.73 14.51 33.07
CA ALA A 182 -17.65 15.31 33.66
C ALA A 182 -17.56 15.46 35.19
N ASN A 183 -16.62 14.74 35.81
CA ASN A 183 -15.38 15.32 36.34
C ASN A 183 -14.54 14.25 37.07
N GLY A 184 -13.23 14.25 36.80
CA GLY A 184 -12.26 13.37 37.46
C GLY A 184 -10.85 13.83 37.17
N GLN A 185 -10.56 15.05 37.63
CA GLN A 185 -9.29 15.74 37.54
C GLN A 185 -8.24 15.05 38.45
N LEU A 186 -7.14 14.60 37.87
CA LEU A 186 -5.87 14.44 38.57
C LEU A 186 -4.77 14.57 37.51
N LEU A 187 -3.91 15.58 37.65
CA LEU A 187 -2.47 15.49 37.44
C LEU A 187 -1.84 16.85 37.80
N THR A 188 -0.88 16.74 38.70
CA THR A 188 -0.03 17.77 39.31
C THR A 188 1.16 18.11 38.41
N ASP A 189 1.67 19.33 38.62
CA ASP A 189 3.03 19.84 38.34
C ASP A 189 3.58 19.76 36.92
N ASP A 190 3.94 20.91 36.33
CA ASP A 190 5.27 21.46 36.59
C ASP A 190 5.42 22.89 36.04
N GLU A 191 6.15 23.69 36.81
CA GLU A 191 6.41 25.10 36.63
C GLU A 191 7.59 25.32 35.67
N VAL A 192 7.40 26.10 34.60
CA VAL A 192 8.51 26.79 33.91
C VAL A 192 8.07 28.23 33.68
N THR A 193 8.49 29.13 34.56
CA THR A 193 8.40 30.58 34.33
C THR A 193 9.51 31.00 33.37
N GLN A 194 9.09 31.60 32.27
CA GLN A 194 9.91 32.25 31.26
C GLN A 194 9.88 33.77 31.50
N ASP A 195 11.06 34.37 31.31
CA ASP A 195 11.45 35.79 31.25
C ASP A 195 10.36 36.88 31.18
N ASP A 196 10.53 37.95 31.97
CA ASP A 196 10.55 39.33 31.43
C ASP A 196 11.04 40.37 32.48
N LEU A 197 11.96 41.23 32.01
CA LEU A 197 12.45 42.53 32.54
C LEU A 197 13.39 42.60 33.76
#